data_AF-A0A9E2VQ84-F1
#
_entry.id   AF-A0A9E2VQ84-F1
#
_cell.length_a   1.000
_cell.length_b   1.000
_cell.length_c   1.000
_cell.angle_alpha   90.00
_cell.angle_beta   90.00
_cell.angle_gamma   90.00
#
_symmetry.space_group_name_H-M   'P 1'
#
loop_
_entity.id
_entity.type
_entity.pdbx_description
1 polymer ?
#
loop_
_entity_poly.entity_id
_entity_poly.type
_entity_poly.pdbx_seq_one_letter_code
_entity_poly.pdbx_strand_id
1 'polypeptide(L)'
;IGLLVHRPDLASALYRAHAASRLVKVAKTQFYPTIDLTGFVGFNALTLAKGTDKLANFLFSGQSFSYGLAPGLRMPWFEGGRLRGELGAQRAEYDAAVELYNETLLDAMREVADSLSAWQTTSEMMASHKRLLASLGEDWRLAKIRLVNGLDDDREVLLHRHPVLEQEYALRALESDQLVAAIDLIESLGGGYHNPDLEKRPTQNPS
;
A
#
# COMPACT_ATOMS: atom_id res chain seq x y z
N ILE A 1 -0.77 10.34 -11.03
CA ILE A 1 -0.86 10.22 -9.55
C ILE A 1 -1.74 9.02 -9.14
N GLY A 2 -2.82 8.69 -9.86
CA GLY A 2 -3.70 7.57 -9.51
C GLY A 2 -3.06 6.16 -9.50
N LEU A 3 -1.97 5.94 -10.26
CA LEU A 3 -1.30 4.64 -10.33
C LEU A 3 -0.46 4.28 -9.09
N LEU A 4 0.16 5.26 -8.41
CA LEU A 4 0.94 5.00 -7.17
C LEU A 4 0.05 4.58 -5.99
N VAL A 5 -1.23 4.96 -6.02
CA VAL A 5 -2.21 4.69 -4.95
C VAL A 5 -2.57 3.20 -4.85
N HIS A 6 -2.23 2.42 -5.88
CA HIS A 6 -2.47 0.97 -5.93
C HIS A 6 -1.35 0.16 -5.27
N ARG A 7 -0.22 0.77 -4.92
CA ARG A 7 0.88 0.09 -4.25
C ARG A 7 0.47 -0.27 -2.81
N PRO A 8 0.45 -1.57 -2.43
CA PRO A 8 -0.08 -2.00 -1.14
C PRO A 8 0.74 -1.49 0.04
N ASP A 9 2.03 -1.28 -0.14
CA ASP A 9 2.94 -0.68 0.84
C ASP A 9 2.58 0.79 1.13
N LEU A 10 2.40 1.62 0.09
CA LEU A 10 2.01 3.03 0.23
C LEU A 10 0.63 3.16 0.87
N ALA A 11 -0.33 2.32 0.48
CA ALA A 11 -1.64 2.27 1.09
C ALA A 11 -1.54 1.92 2.59
N SER A 12 -0.72 0.94 2.96
CA SER A 12 -0.51 0.56 4.36
C SER A 12 0.09 1.70 5.19
N ALA A 13 1.07 2.43 4.64
CA ALA A 13 1.69 3.58 5.29
C ALA A 13 0.68 4.72 5.48
N LEU A 14 -0.14 5.00 4.47
CA LEU A 14 -1.21 5.98 4.55
C LEU A 14 -2.23 5.63 5.65
N TYR A 15 -2.70 4.38 5.69
CA TYR A 15 -3.65 3.95 6.73
C TYR A 15 -3.03 4.03 8.13
N ARG A 16 -1.74 3.75 8.29
CA ARG A 16 -1.03 3.94 9.57
C ARG A 16 -1.00 5.41 9.98
N ALA A 17 -0.65 6.32 9.08
CA ALA A 17 -0.69 7.76 9.35
C ALA A 17 -2.10 8.24 9.72
N HIS A 18 -3.13 7.75 9.01
CA HIS A 18 -4.52 8.02 9.35
C HIS A 18 -4.91 7.49 10.74
N ALA A 19 -4.52 6.27 11.09
CA ALA A 19 -4.76 5.67 12.40
C ALA A 19 -4.10 6.50 13.51
N ALA A 20 -2.82 6.86 13.34
CA ALA A 20 -2.10 7.72 14.28
C ALA A 20 -2.77 9.09 14.44
N SER A 21 -3.28 9.69 13.35
CA SER A 21 -4.03 10.96 13.42
C SER A 21 -5.30 10.85 14.28
N ARG A 22 -5.96 9.67 14.28
CA ARG A 22 -7.15 9.39 15.09
C ARG A 22 -6.75 9.23 16.56
N LEU A 23 -5.64 8.58 16.85
CA LEU A 23 -5.12 8.45 18.22
C LEU A 23 -4.76 9.82 18.81
N VAL A 24 -4.18 10.74 18.03
CA VAL A 24 -3.98 12.13 18.45
C VAL A 24 -5.31 12.81 18.80
N LYS A 25 -6.38 12.56 18.04
CA LYS A 25 -7.72 13.08 18.37
C LYS A 25 -8.25 12.47 19.66
N VAL A 26 -8.07 11.17 19.89
CA VAL A 26 -8.45 10.48 21.14
C VAL A 26 -7.67 11.06 22.33
N ALA A 27 -6.36 11.28 22.20
CA ALA A 27 -5.56 11.93 23.24
C ALA A 27 -6.04 13.37 23.52
N LYS A 28 -6.44 14.12 22.49
CA LYS A 28 -7.09 15.44 22.68
C LYS A 28 -8.43 15.32 23.41
N THR A 29 -9.20 14.26 23.20
CA THR A 29 -10.50 14.11 23.88
C THR A 29 -10.39 13.90 25.39
N GLN A 30 -9.25 13.40 25.87
CA GLN A 30 -9.02 13.22 27.31
C GLN A 30 -8.93 14.56 28.09
N PHE A 31 -8.77 15.69 27.40
CA PHE A 31 -8.83 17.02 28.01
C PHE A 31 -10.27 17.53 28.21
N TYR A 32 -11.27 16.88 27.61
CA TYR A 32 -12.68 17.24 27.79
C TYR A 32 -13.30 16.46 28.96
N PRO A 33 -14.38 17.00 29.57
CA PRO A 33 -15.13 16.28 30.58
C PRO A 33 -15.76 15.00 30.00
N THR A 34 -15.70 13.93 30.78
CA THR A 34 -16.39 12.67 30.48
C THR A 34 -17.75 12.66 31.15
N ILE A 35 -18.79 12.30 30.40
CA ILE A 35 -20.16 12.13 30.88
C ILE A 35 -20.47 10.64 30.86
N ASP A 36 -20.63 10.06 32.04
CA ASP A 36 -21.00 8.66 32.22
C ASP A 36 -22.49 8.60 32.58
N LEU A 37 -23.27 7.71 31.96
CA LEU A 37 -24.68 7.51 32.30
C LEU A 37 -24.87 6.06 32.73
N THR A 38 -25.03 5.84 34.04
CA THR A 38 -25.26 4.50 34.59
C THR A 38 -26.74 4.34 34.89
N GLY A 39 -27.37 3.29 34.35
CA GLY A 39 -28.74 2.92 34.68
C GLY A 39 -28.78 1.53 35.29
N PHE A 40 -29.68 1.31 36.24
CA PHE A 40 -29.98 -0.02 36.75
C PHE A 40 -31.49 -0.24 36.80
N VAL A 41 -31.89 -1.49 36.59
CA VAL A 41 -33.25 -1.97 36.76
C VAL A 41 -33.17 -3.37 37.33
N GLY A 42 -33.95 -3.67 38.36
CA GLY A 42 -33.90 -4.95 39.04
C GLY A 42 -34.95 -5.07 40.13
N PHE A 43 -34.94 -6.21 40.79
CA PHE A 43 -35.79 -6.45 41.96
C PHE A 43 -34.91 -6.52 43.20
N ASN A 44 -35.19 -5.68 44.19
CA ASN A 44 -34.44 -5.63 45.44
C ASN A 44 -35.37 -5.96 46.60
N ALA A 45 -35.11 -7.06 47.31
CA ALA A 45 -35.84 -7.41 48.53
C ALA A 45 -35.00 -7.01 49.76
N LEU A 46 -35.39 -5.93 50.45
CA LEU A 46 -34.76 -5.55 51.73
C LEU A 46 -35.04 -6.55 52.87
N THR A 47 -36.03 -7.44 52.71
CA THR A 47 -36.47 -8.39 53.73
C THR A 47 -36.40 -9.83 53.19
N LEU A 48 -35.44 -10.62 53.67
CA LEU A 48 -35.40 -12.06 53.44
C LEU A 48 -36.46 -12.74 54.33
N ALA A 49 -37.72 -12.76 53.88
CA ALA A 49 -38.77 -13.50 54.57
C ALA A 49 -38.50 -15.01 54.46
N LYS A 50 -38.31 -15.70 55.59
CA LYS A 50 -38.05 -17.16 55.64
C LYS A 50 -39.11 -17.96 54.86
N GLY A 51 -38.70 -18.62 53.77
CA GLY A 51 -39.51 -19.52 52.94
C GLY A 51 -39.43 -19.17 51.44
N THR A 52 -39.07 -20.14 50.60
CA THR A 52 -38.87 -20.00 49.14
C THR A 52 -40.10 -19.44 48.42
N ASP A 53 -41.29 -19.83 48.85
CA ASP A 53 -42.56 -19.46 48.20
C ASP A 53 -42.97 -18.00 48.53
N LYS A 54 -42.57 -17.50 49.70
CA LYS A 54 -42.81 -16.10 50.11
C LYS A 54 -41.79 -15.16 49.49
N LEU A 55 -40.56 -15.64 49.28
CA LEU A 55 -39.49 -14.89 48.62
C LEU A 55 -39.84 -14.59 47.16
N ALA A 56 -40.35 -15.58 46.42
CA ALA A 56 -40.80 -15.39 45.04
C ALA A 56 -41.97 -14.39 44.96
N ASN A 57 -42.97 -14.52 45.83
CA ASN A 57 -44.13 -13.63 45.82
C ASN A 57 -43.79 -12.17 46.21
N PHE A 58 -42.79 -11.97 47.08
CA PHE A 58 -42.32 -10.63 47.43
C PHE A 58 -41.42 -10.03 46.34
N LEU A 59 -40.49 -10.81 45.78
CA LEU A 59 -39.59 -10.36 44.71
C LEU A 59 -40.33 -9.96 43.43
N PHE A 60 -41.43 -10.65 43.08
CA PHE A 60 -42.25 -10.32 41.92
C PHE A 60 -43.46 -9.42 42.25
N SER A 61 -43.59 -8.96 43.50
CA SER A 61 -44.54 -7.90 43.83
C SER A 61 -44.04 -6.55 43.29
N GLY A 62 -44.95 -5.67 42.87
CA GLY A 62 -44.60 -4.35 42.33
C GLY A 62 -43.78 -3.46 43.28
N GLN A 63 -43.75 -3.79 44.58
CA GLN A 63 -42.95 -3.10 45.60
C GLN A 63 -41.46 -3.49 45.62
N SER A 64 -41.08 -4.62 45.02
CA SER A 64 -39.68 -5.03 44.92
C SER A 64 -39.01 -4.50 43.66
N PHE A 65 -39.76 -3.96 42.71
CA PHE A 65 -39.23 -3.38 41.48
C PHE A 65 -38.48 -2.08 41.78
N SER A 66 -37.25 -1.99 41.28
CA SER A 66 -36.30 -0.94 41.55
C SER A 66 -35.63 -0.54 40.25
N TYR A 67 -35.66 0.75 39.93
CA TYR A 67 -34.92 1.31 38.80
C TYR A 67 -34.25 2.60 39.23
N GLY A 68 -33.13 2.93 38.59
CA GLY A 68 -32.40 4.16 38.86
C GLY A 68 -31.56 4.56 37.67
N LEU A 69 -31.35 5.87 37.56
CA LEU A 69 -30.46 6.48 36.58
C LEU A 69 -29.51 7.41 37.33
N ALA A 70 -28.22 7.23 37.15
CA ALA A 70 -27.14 7.96 37.81
C ALA A 70 -26.18 8.50 36.74
N PRO A 71 -26.32 9.78 36.33
CA PRO A 71 -25.31 10.46 35.53
C PRO A 71 -24.09 10.81 36.39
N GLY A 72 -22.90 10.57 35.88
CA GLY A 72 -21.61 10.99 36.43
C GLY A 72 -20.91 11.95 35.49
N LEU A 73 -20.32 13.02 36.03
CA LEU A 73 -19.50 13.97 35.28
C LEU A 73 -18.09 13.97 35.88
N ARG A 74 -17.08 13.72 35.06
CA ARG A 74 -15.68 13.75 35.48
C ARG A 74 -14.90 14.73 34.61
N MET A 75 -14.25 15.71 35.25
CA MET A 75 -13.38 16.67 34.56
C MET A 75 -11.97 16.63 35.19
N PRO A 76 -10.92 16.35 34.40
CA PRO A 76 -9.55 16.43 34.87
C PRO A 76 -9.12 17.90 34.97
N TRP A 77 -9.10 18.45 36.18
CA TRP A 77 -8.69 19.84 36.46
C TRP A 77 -7.19 19.97 36.70
N PHE A 78 -6.53 18.91 37.18
CA PHE A 78 -5.08 18.88 37.35
C PHE A 78 -4.52 17.45 37.22
N GLU A 79 -3.72 17.20 36.19
CA GLU A 79 -3.14 15.89 35.86
C GLU A 79 -1.60 15.90 35.88
N GLY A 80 -0.97 16.91 36.50
CA GLY A 80 0.49 16.97 36.66
C GLY A 80 1.29 16.99 35.35
N GLY A 81 0.66 17.28 34.20
CA GLY A 81 1.30 17.22 32.88
C GLY A 81 1.20 15.87 32.17
N ARG A 82 0.65 14.82 32.80
CA ARG A 82 0.47 13.49 32.21
C ARG A 82 -0.23 13.53 30.84
N LEU A 83 -1.39 14.18 30.77
CA LEU A 83 -2.15 14.33 29.52
C LEU A 83 -1.38 15.09 28.42
N ARG A 84 -0.54 16.06 28.81
CA ARG A 84 0.31 16.78 27.85
C ARG A 84 1.42 15.88 27.31
N GLY A 85 2.03 15.06 28.17
CA GLY A 85 3.02 14.06 27.78
C GLY A 85 2.44 13.01 26.82
N GLU A 86 1.27 12.45 27.15
CA GLU A 86 0.57 11.49 26.30
C GLU A 86 0.20 12.08 24.94
N LEU A 87 -0.31 13.32 24.91
CA LEU A 87 -0.57 14.02 23.65
C LEU A 87 0.71 14.26 22.84
N GLY A 88 1.82 14.59 23.51
CA GLY A 88 3.13 14.75 22.88
C GLY A 88 3.63 13.45 22.25
N ALA A 89 3.54 12.33 22.97
CA ALA A 89 3.92 11.01 22.47
C ALA A 89 3.07 10.61 21.24
N GLN A 90 1.75 10.79 21.31
CA GLN A 90 0.86 10.47 20.19
C GLN A 90 1.10 11.37 18.96
N ARG A 91 1.49 12.64 19.15
CA ARG A 91 1.91 13.50 18.04
C ARG A 91 3.22 13.03 17.42
N ALA A 92 4.21 12.66 18.23
CA ALA A 92 5.46 12.14 17.72
C ALA A 92 5.27 10.84 16.93
N GLU A 93 4.39 9.94 17.38
CA GLU A 93 3.99 8.74 16.63
C GLU A 93 3.32 9.07 15.29
N TYR A 94 2.45 10.10 15.27
CA TYR A 94 1.85 10.58 14.03
C TYR A 94 2.89 11.16 13.06
N ASP A 95 3.80 12.00 13.56
CA ASP A 95 4.85 12.61 12.73
C ASP A 95 5.77 11.53 12.14
N ALA A 96 6.14 10.51 12.93
CA ALA A 96 6.91 9.36 12.45
C ALA A 96 6.14 8.55 11.39
N ALA A 97 4.84 8.35 11.56
CA ALA A 97 4.01 7.64 10.58
C ALA A 97 3.85 8.43 9.26
N VAL A 98 3.78 9.76 9.32
CA VAL A 98 3.77 10.64 8.14
C VAL A 98 5.12 10.57 7.42
N GLU A 99 6.21 10.57 8.16
CA GLU A 99 7.55 10.48 7.56
C GLU A 99 7.75 9.15 6.83
N LEU A 100 7.35 8.03 7.45
CA LEU A 100 7.38 6.72 6.80
C LEU A 100 6.58 6.70 5.49
N TYR A 101 5.42 7.36 5.46
CA TYR A 101 4.62 7.51 4.24
C TYR A 101 5.37 8.33 3.17
N ASN A 102 6.02 9.43 3.56
CA ASN A 102 6.79 10.27 2.64
C ASN A 102 7.99 9.51 2.05
N GLU A 103 8.74 8.78 2.89
CA GLU A 103 9.86 7.93 2.46
C GLU A 103 9.39 6.87 1.45
N THR A 104 8.33 6.12 1.80
CA THR A 104 7.74 5.10 0.92
C THR A 104 7.29 5.70 -0.42
N LEU A 105 6.72 6.91 -0.40
CA LEU A 105 6.31 7.61 -1.61
C LEU A 105 7.50 8.01 -2.49
N LEU A 106 8.57 8.55 -1.89
CA LEU A 106 9.77 8.96 -2.60
C LEU A 106 10.47 7.75 -3.24
N ASP A 107 10.60 6.65 -2.49
CA ASP A 107 11.17 5.41 -3.01
C ASP A 107 10.35 4.85 -4.17
N ALA A 108 9.02 4.86 -4.06
CA ALA A 108 8.16 4.43 -5.15
C ALA A 108 8.30 5.31 -6.40
N MET A 109 8.44 6.63 -6.24
CA MET A 109 8.68 7.52 -7.38
C MET A 109 10.05 7.31 -8.01
N ARG A 110 11.07 7.05 -7.20
CA ARG A 110 12.41 6.70 -7.66
C ARG A 110 12.42 5.41 -8.47
N GLU A 111 11.77 4.36 -7.97
CA GLU A 111 11.69 3.06 -8.65
C GLU A 111 11.00 3.16 -10.02
N VAL A 112 9.94 3.98 -10.12
CA VAL A 112 9.28 4.27 -11.40
C VAL A 112 10.20 5.03 -12.35
N ALA A 113 10.93 6.03 -11.85
CA ALA A 113 11.87 6.80 -12.67
C ALA A 113 13.04 5.93 -13.16
N ASP A 114 13.60 5.09 -12.30
CA ASP A 114 14.68 4.16 -12.61
C ASP A 114 14.21 3.13 -13.65
N SER A 115 13.00 2.58 -13.50
CA SER A 115 12.40 1.63 -14.46
C SER A 115 12.16 2.26 -15.83
N LEU A 116 11.66 3.50 -15.87
CA LEU A 116 11.44 4.23 -17.12
C LEU A 116 12.76 4.54 -17.84
N SER A 117 13.77 4.98 -17.09
CA SER A 117 15.11 5.24 -17.61
C SER A 117 15.77 3.97 -18.17
N ALA A 118 15.65 2.84 -17.47
CA ALA A 118 16.13 1.55 -17.92
C ALA A 118 15.42 1.08 -19.20
N TRP A 119 14.11 1.27 -19.29
CA TRP A 119 13.33 0.93 -20.49
C TRP A 119 13.75 1.77 -21.71
N GLN A 120 13.93 3.08 -21.54
CA GLN A 120 14.41 3.96 -22.61
C GLN A 120 15.81 3.55 -23.07
N THR A 121 16.73 3.37 -22.13
CA THR A 121 18.12 2.96 -22.40
C THR A 121 18.17 1.62 -23.15
N THR A 122 17.40 0.63 -22.71
CA THR A 122 17.33 -0.68 -23.36
C THR A 122 16.76 -0.58 -24.77
N SER A 123 15.76 0.28 -24.99
CA SER A 123 15.18 0.52 -26.31
C SER A 123 16.20 1.12 -27.29
N GLU A 124 17.05 2.04 -26.83
CA GLU A 124 18.14 2.61 -27.62
C GLU A 124 19.23 1.57 -27.95
N MET A 125 19.57 0.71 -27.00
CA MET A 125 20.47 -0.43 -27.23
C MET A 125 19.89 -1.39 -28.28
N MET A 126 18.63 -1.80 -28.16
CA MET A 126 17.97 -2.66 -29.15
C MET A 126 17.99 -2.07 -30.55
N ALA A 127 17.76 -0.75 -30.69
CA ALA A 127 17.84 -0.08 -31.98
C ALA A 127 19.26 -0.13 -32.58
N SER A 128 20.29 -0.08 -31.73
CA SER A 128 21.69 -0.21 -32.16
C SER A 128 22.04 -1.65 -32.56
N HIS A 129 21.58 -2.66 -31.80
CA HIS A 129 21.75 -4.07 -32.14
C HIS A 129 21.04 -4.46 -33.45
N LYS A 130 19.86 -3.88 -33.72
CA LYS A 130 19.15 -4.06 -35.00
C LYS A 130 19.92 -3.47 -36.18
N ARG A 131 20.55 -2.30 -36.01
CA ARG A 131 21.42 -1.69 -37.04
C ARG A 131 22.66 -2.55 -37.31
N LEU A 132 23.28 -3.11 -36.27
CA LEU A 132 24.40 -4.04 -36.41
C LEU A 132 23.98 -5.32 -37.17
N LEU A 133 22.84 -5.91 -36.82
CA LEU A 133 22.31 -7.07 -37.52
C LEU A 133 22.08 -6.80 -39.02
N ALA A 134 21.53 -5.64 -39.36
CA ALA A 134 21.34 -5.24 -40.75
C ALA A 134 22.67 -5.13 -41.51
N SER A 135 23.72 -4.57 -40.89
CA SER A 135 25.06 -4.50 -41.49
C SER A 135 25.66 -5.88 -41.74
N LEU A 136 25.63 -6.75 -40.72
CA LEU A 136 26.14 -8.13 -40.84
C LEU A 136 25.36 -8.94 -41.89
N GLY A 137 24.05 -8.71 -41.98
CA GLY A 137 23.20 -9.31 -43.01
C GLY A 137 23.61 -8.90 -44.43
N GLU A 138 23.98 -7.63 -44.63
CA GLU A 138 24.52 -7.15 -45.90
C GLU A 138 25.89 -7.76 -46.22
N ASP A 139 26.78 -7.87 -45.24
CA ASP A 139 28.09 -8.51 -45.42
C ASP A 139 27.94 -9.98 -45.83
N TRP A 140 27.03 -10.72 -45.17
CA TRP A 140 26.68 -12.09 -45.55
C TRP A 140 26.07 -12.18 -46.96
N ARG A 141 25.22 -11.22 -47.34
CA ARG A 141 24.66 -11.15 -48.70
C ARG A 141 25.75 -10.93 -49.75
N LEU A 142 26.70 -10.05 -49.48
CA LEU A 142 27.85 -9.80 -50.37
C LEU A 142 28.74 -11.04 -50.51
N ALA A 143 29.05 -11.73 -49.41
CA ALA A 143 29.80 -12.98 -49.45
C ALA A 143 29.10 -14.04 -50.32
N LYS A 144 27.77 -14.16 -50.21
CA LYS A 144 26.97 -15.07 -51.04
C LYS A 144 27.03 -14.71 -52.53
N ILE A 145 27.01 -13.42 -52.87
CA ILE A 145 27.15 -12.96 -54.26
C ILE A 145 28.54 -13.33 -54.81
N ARG A 146 29.61 -13.17 -54.02
CA ARG A 146 30.97 -13.53 -54.44
C ARG A 146 31.11 -15.03 -54.68
N LEU A 147 30.53 -15.86 -53.81
CA LEU A 147 30.47 -17.33 -54.00
C LEU A 147 29.79 -17.71 -55.32
N VAL A 148 28.60 -17.16 -55.60
CA VAL A 148 27.85 -17.47 -56.84
C VAL A 148 28.61 -17.03 -58.10
N ASN A 149 29.40 -15.97 -57.99
CA ASN A 149 30.27 -15.49 -59.06
C ASN A 149 31.62 -16.23 -59.13
N GLY A 150 31.85 -17.24 -58.29
CA GLY A 150 33.08 -18.05 -58.25
C GLY A 150 34.31 -17.30 -57.72
N LEU A 151 34.11 -16.18 -57.03
CA LEU A 151 35.18 -15.33 -56.48
C LEU A 151 35.66 -15.80 -55.09
N ASP A 152 34.83 -16.53 -54.35
CA ASP A 152 35.09 -17.02 -52.99
C ASP A 152 34.59 -18.47 -52.81
N ASP A 153 35.03 -19.13 -51.73
CA ASP A 153 34.64 -20.50 -51.32
C ASP A 153 33.47 -20.47 -50.32
N ASP A 154 32.76 -21.59 -50.17
CA ASP A 154 31.60 -21.76 -49.28
C ASP A 154 31.93 -21.48 -47.80
N ARG A 155 33.22 -21.66 -47.44
CA ARG A 155 33.78 -21.30 -46.13
C ARG A 155 33.63 -19.82 -45.80
N GLU A 156 33.79 -18.92 -46.77
CA GLU A 156 33.65 -17.48 -46.55
C GLU A 156 32.20 -17.08 -46.25
N VAL A 157 31.23 -17.74 -46.90
CA VAL A 157 29.81 -17.52 -46.61
C VAL A 157 29.44 -17.99 -45.21
N LEU A 158 30.01 -19.12 -44.75
CA LEU A 158 29.82 -19.62 -43.39
C LEU A 158 30.45 -18.71 -42.34
N LEU A 159 31.65 -18.18 -42.61
CA LEU A 159 32.33 -17.22 -41.74
C LEU A 159 31.49 -15.95 -41.52
N HIS A 160 30.82 -15.45 -42.57
CA HIS A 160 29.96 -14.27 -42.48
C HIS A 160 28.57 -14.58 -41.90
N ARG A 161 28.13 -15.84 -41.96
CA ARG A 161 26.84 -16.28 -41.38
C ARG A 161 26.89 -16.40 -39.85
N HIS A 162 28.03 -16.82 -39.31
CA HIS A 162 28.19 -16.99 -37.86
C HIS A 162 27.86 -15.72 -37.05
N PRO A 163 28.45 -14.54 -37.33
CA PRO A 163 28.15 -13.32 -36.57
C PRO A 163 26.70 -12.84 -36.73
N VAL A 164 26.05 -13.11 -37.88
CA VAL A 164 24.61 -12.83 -38.06
C VAL A 164 23.79 -13.66 -37.08
N LEU A 165 24.06 -14.98 -36.99
CA LEU A 165 23.33 -15.86 -36.08
C LEU A 165 23.57 -15.50 -34.61
N GLU A 166 24.81 -15.21 -34.21
CA GLU A 166 25.10 -14.74 -32.84
C GLU A 166 24.32 -13.46 -32.51
N GLN A 167 24.28 -12.51 -33.44
CA GLN A 167 23.55 -11.26 -33.24
C GLN A 167 22.02 -11.46 -33.21
N GLU A 168 21.47 -12.38 -33.99
CA GLU A 168 20.07 -12.78 -33.92
C GLU A 168 19.73 -13.38 -32.55
N TYR A 169 20.56 -14.29 -32.04
CA TYR A 169 20.38 -14.86 -30.69
C TYR A 169 20.44 -13.79 -29.61
N ALA A 170 21.40 -12.87 -29.68
CA ALA A 170 21.52 -11.75 -28.74
C ALA A 170 20.27 -10.86 -28.77
N LEU A 171 19.74 -10.54 -29.96
CA LEU A 171 18.53 -9.72 -30.08
C LEU A 171 17.30 -10.42 -29.50
N ARG A 172 17.16 -11.73 -29.71
CA ARG A 172 16.06 -12.52 -29.12
C ARG A 172 16.16 -12.61 -27.60
N ALA A 173 17.36 -12.74 -27.05
CA ALA A 173 17.58 -12.67 -25.61
C ALA A 173 17.15 -11.30 -25.06
N LEU A 174 17.57 -10.19 -25.68
CA LEU A 174 17.15 -8.84 -25.29
C LEU A 174 15.62 -8.64 -25.38
N GLU A 175 14.96 -9.18 -26.41
CA GLU A 175 13.50 -9.12 -26.53
C GLU A 175 12.81 -9.88 -25.38
N SER A 176 13.35 -11.03 -24.99
CA SER A 176 12.86 -11.79 -23.82
C SER A 176 13.04 -10.99 -22.53
N ASP A 177 14.20 -10.40 -22.32
CA ASP A 177 14.49 -9.58 -21.14
C ASP A 177 13.57 -8.34 -21.08
N GLN A 178 13.27 -7.74 -22.23
CA GLN A 178 12.33 -6.62 -22.32
C GLN A 178 10.89 -7.03 -21.92
N LEU A 179 10.45 -8.24 -22.30
CA LEU A 179 9.13 -8.75 -21.90
C LEU A 179 9.05 -9.03 -20.41
N VAL A 180 10.12 -9.59 -19.81
CA VAL A 180 10.21 -9.78 -18.36
C VAL A 180 10.17 -8.43 -17.64
N ALA A 181 10.98 -7.46 -18.08
CA ALA A 181 10.98 -6.12 -17.50
C ALA A 181 9.63 -5.39 -17.63
N ALA A 182 8.88 -5.64 -18.72
CA ALA A 182 7.54 -5.10 -18.89
C ALA A 182 6.54 -5.73 -17.89
N ILE A 183 6.66 -7.03 -17.60
CA ILE A 183 5.86 -7.70 -16.57
C ILE A 183 6.20 -7.15 -15.18
N ASP A 184 7.49 -7.01 -14.86
CA ASP A 184 7.97 -6.44 -13.59
C ASP A 184 7.50 -4.97 -13.42
N LEU A 185 7.47 -4.18 -14.50
CA LEU A 185 6.92 -2.83 -14.50
C LEU A 185 5.42 -2.83 -14.21
N ILE A 186 4.66 -3.76 -14.81
CA ILE A 186 3.24 -3.90 -14.52
C ILE A 186 3.02 -4.27 -13.05
N GLU A 187 3.82 -5.19 -12.51
CA GLU A 187 3.77 -5.61 -11.10
C GLU A 187 4.09 -4.46 -10.14
N SER A 188 5.19 -3.74 -10.37
CA SER A 188 5.64 -2.61 -9.55
C SER A 188 4.69 -1.40 -9.60
N LEU A 189 3.99 -1.19 -10.73
CA LEU A 189 2.90 -0.20 -10.84
C LEU A 189 1.59 -0.66 -10.16
N GLY A 190 1.63 -1.79 -9.45
CA GLY A 190 0.54 -2.31 -8.65
C GLY A 190 -0.20 -3.49 -9.29
N GLY A 191 0.31 -4.10 -10.36
CA GLY A 191 -0.19 -5.37 -10.89
C GLY A 191 -1.67 -5.40 -11.31
N GLY A 192 -2.30 -4.24 -11.52
CA GLY A 192 -3.75 -4.13 -11.73
C GLY A 192 -4.59 -4.18 -10.44
N TYR A 193 -3.97 -4.05 -9.26
CA TYR A 193 -4.61 -4.06 -7.95
C TYR A 193 -5.50 -2.83 -7.77
N HIS A 194 -6.75 -2.93 -8.18
CA HIS A 194 -7.76 -1.90 -7.91
C HIS A 194 -8.21 -2.00 -6.45
N ASN A 195 -7.93 -0.99 -5.63
CA ASN A 195 -8.45 -0.93 -4.26
C ASN A 195 -9.83 -0.23 -4.27
N PRO A 196 -10.95 -0.97 -4.20
CA PRO A 196 -12.30 -0.41 -4.31
C PRO A 196 -12.68 0.50 -3.13
N ASP A 197 -11.90 0.53 -2.05
CA ASP A 197 -12.20 1.34 -0.87
C ASP A 197 -11.61 2.76 -0.93
N LEU A 198 -10.74 3.06 -1.90
CA LEU A 198 -10.19 4.41 -2.11
C LEU A 198 -11.09 5.30 -2.99
N GLU A 199 -12.03 4.70 -3.74
CA GLU A 199 -13.06 5.42 -4.49
C GLU A 199 -14.15 5.99 -3.57
N LYS A 200 -14.29 5.41 -2.36
CA LYS A 200 -15.19 5.90 -1.29
C LYS A 200 -14.54 6.99 -0.44
N ARG A 201 -13.83 7.95 -1.03
CA ARG A 201 -13.60 9.22 -0.33
C ARG A 201 -14.90 10.02 -0.40
N PRO A 202 -15.66 10.19 0.70
CA PRO A 202 -16.66 11.25 0.71
C PRO A 202 -15.90 12.56 0.51
N THR A 203 -16.18 13.24 -0.60
CA THR A 203 -15.87 14.65 -0.77
C THR A 203 -16.67 15.42 0.27
N GLN A 204 -16.18 15.47 1.51
CA GLN A 204 -16.67 16.44 2.49
C GLN A 204 -16.14 17.80 2.07
N ASN A 205 -16.98 18.47 1.30
CA ASN A 205 -16.93 19.89 1.02
C ASN A 205 -16.96 20.65 2.36
N PRO A 206 -15.96 21.48 2.71
CA PRO A 206 -16.06 22.33 3.88
C PRO A 206 -17.16 23.38 3.64
N SER A 207 -18.18 23.38 4.50
CA SER A 207 -19.12 24.49 4.65
C SER A 207 -18.52 25.54 5.58
#